data_AF-A0ABD4UHS3-F1
#
_entry.id   AF-A0ABD4UHS3-F1
#
_cell.length_a   1.000
_cell.length_b   1.000
_cell.length_c   1.000
_cell.angle_alpha   90.00
_cell.angle_beta   90.00
_cell.angle_gamma   90.00
#
_symmetry.space_group_name_H-M   'P 1'
#
loop_
_entity.id
_entity.type
_entity.pdbx_description
1 polymer ?
#
loop_
_entity_poly.entity_id
_entity_poly.type
_entity_poly.pdbx_seq_one_letter_code
_entity_poly.pdbx_strand_id
1 'polypeptide(L)'
;MSIREIFQVIGADVTEGGQVPVSALQKPKILSIGGCVTEILAGRMNRLADVTHLWRVSVPCMMSKKIEGRTYFESDDNKLSDRINFELTKQALRKLKAGGYAFLIFDPTSDFTNDYYEKDGCIISDMESPMLAPNWKWPSGFIESGWGRISPRSHQYLEIYLFYLKELVKLSEEIGVPLVIMRRRACANTITRDGVVGLGDSDSPEINWWVDLLWEKIGGLLGKLNVLDLNGRFSVTSFDAPYGEAKFHPIEEFYDYAAYKLMGLMRFSDDLISEVAFNVYRERASRRLAIHSEREGLIHERDGLLHERDGLIRERDGLTQERDGLVCERDRLVHEREYLIQERDNLRHDRDELRLSLDNLAVEQECIQAREIEKARIANECHRRELAVFSEAQEAASAENAANLLALKTLQENFEDLSRKHNELCAQQSRLFNELRLEGGPMALRDVLPLARAWRPIIRIIGRVKRFCRRSIGGQATDCGKLHGQ
;
A
#
# COMPACT_ATOMS: atom_id res chain seq x y z
N MET A 1 -18.47 -79.96 3.43
CA MET A 1 -18.57 -79.59 2.00
C MET A 1 -17.38 -78.70 1.70
N SER A 2 -16.47 -79.12 0.82
CA SER A 2 -15.30 -78.28 0.52
C SER A 2 -15.71 -77.17 -0.46
N ILE A 3 -15.04 -76.02 -0.46
CA ILE A 3 -15.26 -74.95 -1.47
C ILE A 3 -15.19 -75.53 -2.91
N ARG A 4 -14.48 -76.65 -3.08
CA ARG A 4 -14.40 -77.47 -4.29
C ARG A 4 -15.75 -77.94 -4.85
N GLU A 5 -16.74 -78.21 -4.00
CA GLU A 5 -18.03 -78.82 -4.39
C GLU A 5 -19.11 -77.75 -4.66
N ILE A 6 -19.04 -76.60 -3.99
CA ILE A 6 -20.03 -75.52 -4.10
C ILE A 6 -19.94 -74.81 -5.46
N PHE A 7 -18.72 -74.69 -6.03
CA PHE A 7 -18.49 -73.95 -7.27
C PHE A 7 -18.40 -74.81 -8.53
N GLN A 8 -18.54 -76.14 -8.44
CA GLN A 8 -18.74 -76.99 -9.63
C GLN A 8 -20.18 -76.88 -10.18
N VAL A 9 -21.15 -76.45 -9.37
CA VAL A 9 -22.57 -76.38 -9.75
C VAL A 9 -22.93 -75.07 -10.46
N ILE A 10 -22.10 -74.02 -10.32
CA ILE A 10 -22.30 -72.73 -10.99
C ILE A 10 -21.50 -72.74 -12.31
N GLY A 11 -21.94 -73.59 -13.24
CA GLY A 11 -21.63 -73.56 -14.69
C GLY A 11 -20.26 -73.01 -15.11
N ALA A 12 -19.20 -73.76 -14.89
CA ALA A 12 -17.93 -73.56 -15.59
C ALA A 12 -17.87 -74.50 -16.81
N ASP A 13 -18.63 -74.17 -17.85
CA ASP A 13 -18.29 -74.53 -19.22
C ASP A 13 -18.04 -73.21 -19.95
N VAL A 14 -16.88 -72.62 -19.66
CA VAL A 14 -16.32 -71.49 -20.43
C VAL A 14 -15.14 -72.06 -21.22
N THR A 15 -15.44 -73.01 -22.10
CA THR A 15 -14.57 -73.32 -23.23
C THR A 15 -15.44 -73.30 -24.47
N GLU A 16 -14.98 -72.50 -25.44
CA GLU A 16 -15.59 -72.24 -26.75
C GLU A 16 -16.59 -71.07 -26.83
N GLY A 17 -16.07 -69.92 -27.30
CA GLY A 17 -16.83 -69.06 -28.20
C GLY A 17 -17.89 -68.15 -27.60
N GLY A 18 -17.50 -67.22 -26.72
CA GLY A 18 -18.35 -66.08 -26.38
C GLY A 18 -18.05 -65.52 -25.00
N GLN A 19 -17.54 -64.28 -24.95
CA GLN A 19 -17.38 -63.52 -23.72
C GLN A 19 -18.76 -63.31 -23.07
N VAL A 20 -19.12 -64.15 -22.11
CA VAL A 20 -20.18 -63.83 -21.17
C VAL A 20 -19.60 -62.78 -20.20
N PRO A 21 -20.08 -61.53 -20.19
CA PRO A 21 -19.55 -60.53 -19.27
C PRO A 21 -19.78 -60.98 -17.82
N VAL A 22 -18.83 -60.68 -16.92
CA VAL A 22 -18.88 -60.97 -15.47
C VAL A 22 -20.21 -60.57 -14.83
N SER A 23 -20.93 -59.62 -15.44
CA SER A 23 -22.29 -59.19 -15.08
C SER A 23 -23.39 -60.27 -15.17
N ALA A 24 -23.14 -61.42 -15.81
CA ALA A 24 -24.13 -62.50 -15.96
C ALA A 24 -23.89 -63.70 -15.01
N LEU A 25 -22.82 -63.70 -14.21
CA LEU A 25 -22.58 -64.71 -13.19
C LEU A 25 -23.41 -64.40 -11.94
N GLN A 26 -24.12 -65.42 -11.41
CA GLN A 26 -24.75 -65.30 -10.10
C GLN A 26 -23.64 -65.15 -9.05
N LYS A 27 -23.55 -63.96 -8.44
CA LYS A 27 -22.51 -63.66 -7.46
C LYS A 27 -22.69 -64.49 -6.19
N PRO A 28 -21.65 -65.18 -5.71
CA PRO A 28 -21.70 -65.85 -4.42
C PRO A 28 -21.86 -64.82 -3.30
N LYS A 29 -22.67 -65.16 -2.28
CA LYS A 29 -22.80 -64.33 -1.08
C LYS A 29 -21.64 -64.59 -0.13
N ILE A 30 -20.93 -63.56 0.31
CA ILE A 30 -19.86 -63.68 1.30
C ILE A 30 -20.29 -62.97 2.57
N LEU A 31 -20.18 -63.64 3.72
CA LEU A 31 -20.25 -62.97 5.01
C LEU A 31 -18.82 -62.65 5.46
N SER A 32 -18.55 -61.39 5.76
CA SER A 32 -17.28 -60.94 6.30
C SER A 32 -17.51 -60.37 7.71
N ILE A 33 -16.71 -60.76 8.69
CA ILE A 33 -16.71 -60.16 10.02
C ILE A 33 -15.29 -59.71 10.40
N GLY A 34 -15.16 -58.76 11.32
CA GLY A 34 -13.88 -58.20 11.75
C GLY A 34 -13.81 -56.68 11.52
N GLY A 35 -12.61 -56.13 11.36
CA GLY A 35 -12.41 -54.67 11.23
C GLY A 35 -12.04 -54.20 9.82
N CYS A 36 -11.29 -53.10 9.77
CA CYS A 36 -10.80 -52.43 8.56
C CYS A 36 -10.23 -53.40 7.52
N VAL A 37 -9.49 -54.41 7.96
CA VAL A 37 -8.82 -55.34 7.05
C VAL A 37 -9.79 -56.20 6.27
N THR A 38 -10.76 -56.81 6.94
CA THR A 38 -11.77 -57.66 6.30
C THR A 38 -12.83 -56.84 5.57
N GLU A 39 -13.06 -55.57 5.94
CA GLU A 39 -13.88 -54.63 5.18
C GLU A 39 -13.27 -54.31 3.81
N ILE A 40 -12.00 -53.89 3.77
CA ILE A 40 -11.34 -53.55 2.50
C ILE A 40 -11.19 -54.79 1.64
N LEU A 41 -10.77 -55.92 2.21
CA LEU A 41 -10.67 -57.17 1.47
C LEU A 41 -12.04 -57.59 0.90
N ALA A 42 -13.11 -57.53 1.70
CA ALA A 42 -14.47 -57.74 1.23
C ALA A 42 -14.83 -56.77 0.08
N GLY A 43 -14.49 -55.49 0.22
CA GLY A 43 -14.73 -54.47 -0.79
C GLY A 43 -14.06 -54.78 -2.13
N ARG A 44 -12.84 -55.33 -2.11
CA ARG A 44 -12.13 -55.80 -3.32
C ARG A 44 -12.90 -56.93 -4.04
N MET A 45 -13.73 -57.68 -3.32
CA MET A 45 -14.54 -58.77 -3.86
C MET A 45 -15.92 -58.33 -4.37
N ASN A 46 -16.36 -57.08 -4.18
CA ASN A 46 -17.72 -56.63 -4.57
C ASN A 46 -18.03 -56.77 -6.08
N ARG A 47 -17.00 -56.77 -6.93
CA ARG A 47 -17.16 -57.04 -8.37
C ARG A 47 -17.50 -58.52 -8.64
N LEU A 48 -17.02 -59.42 -7.79
CA LEU A 48 -17.08 -60.87 -7.96
C LEU A 48 -18.07 -61.58 -7.04
N ALA A 49 -18.52 -60.92 -5.96
CA ALA A 49 -19.34 -61.50 -4.91
C ALA A 49 -20.27 -60.45 -4.28
N ASP A 50 -21.40 -60.91 -3.73
CA ASP A 50 -22.31 -60.09 -2.94
C ASP A 50 -21.87 -60.15 -1.47
N VAL A 51 -21.18 -59.11 -1.01
CA VAL A 51 -20.54 -59.13 0.31
C VAL A 51 -21.38 -58.42 1.36
N THR A 52 -21.67 -59.12 2.44
CA THR A 52 -22.17 -58.54 3.69
C THR A 52 -21.01 -58.45 4.67
N HIS A 53 -20.56 -57.24 5.00
CA HIS A 53 -19.56 -57.04 6.04
C HIS A 53 -20.22 -56.60 7.35
N LEU A 54 -19.90 -57.26 8.46
CA LEU A 54 -20.33 -56.90 9.80
C LEU A 54 -19.14 -56.33 10.58
N TRP A 55 -19.10 -55.00 10.60
CA TRP A 55 -18.01 -54.24 11.22
C TRP A 55 -17.84 -54.55 12.71
N ARG A 56 -16.61 -54.80 13.13
CA ARG A 56 -16.15 -55.06 14.51
C ARG A 56 -16.88 -56.20 15.23
N VAL A 57 -17.29 -57.23 14.49
CA VAL A 57 -17.83 -58.46 15.08
C VAL A 57 -16.71 -59.50 15.17
N SER A 58 -16.40 -59.95 16.38
CA SER A 58 -15.46 -61.05 16.62
C SER A 58 -16.20 -62.39 16.72
N VAL A 59 -15.45 -63.50 16.59
CA VAL A 59 -16.01 -64.85 16.77
C VAL A 59 -16.63 -65.03 18.17
N PRO A 60 -15.97 -64.65 19.29
CA PRO A 60 -16.58 -64.68 20.62
C PRO A 60 -17.87 -63.85 20.74
N CYS A 61 -17.88 -62.62 20.20
CA CYS A 61 -19.07 -61.77 20.27
C CYS A 61 -20.25 -62.38 19.51
N MET A 62 -20.00 -62.96 18.34
CA MET A 62 -21.04 -63.60 17.52
C MET A 62 -21.58 -64.90 18.15
N MET A 63 -20.70 -65.76 18.66
CA MET A 63 -21.06 -67.12 19.09
C MET A 63 -21.45 -67.24 20.58
N SER A 64 -21.17 -66.23 21.39
CA SER A 64 -21.57 -66.19 22.80
C SER A 64 -23.09 -66.15 22.99
N LYS A 65 -23.54 -66.40 24.23
CA LYS A 65 -24.97 -66.44 24.54
C LYS A 65 -25.62 -65.09 24.25
N LYS A 66 -26.86 -65.10 23.76
CA LYS A 66 -27.70 -63.89 23.76
C LYS A 66 -28.22 -63.63 25.18
N ILE A 67 -28.52 -62.38 25.49
CA ILE A 67 -29.29 -62.04 26.68
C ILE A 67 -30.78 -62.17 26.34
N GLU A 68 -31.48 -63.10 27.01
CA GLU A 68 -32.92 -63.33 26.85
C GLU A 68 -33.77 -62.45 27.78
N GLY A 69 -35.07 -62.30 27.48
CA GLY A 69 -36.02 -61.60 28.35
C GLY A 69 -35.79 -60.09 28.52
N ARG A 70 -34.89 -59.48 27.73
CA ARG A 70 -34.55 -58.06 27.81
C ARG A 70 -35.48 -57.18 26.97
N THR A 71 -35.66 -55.94 27.39
CA THR A 71 -36.20 -54.86 26.54
C THR A 71 -35.11 -54.33 25.59
N TYR A 72 -35.53 -53.57 24.58
CA TYR A 72 -34.59 -52.81 23.74
C TYR A 72 -33.81 -51.86 24.64
N PHE A 73 -32.49 -51.82 24.43
CA PHE A 73 -31.61 -50.96 25.22
C PHE A 73 -31.52 -49.58 24.55
N GLU A 74 -31.90 -48.52 25.25
CA GLU A 74 -31.86 -47.14 24.73
C GLU A 74 -30.69 -46.36 25.34
N SER A 75 -30.00 -45.61 24.50
CA SER A 75 -28.97 -44.64 24.85
C SER A 75 -29.22 -43.34 24.09
N ASP A 76 -28.53 -42.26 24.48
CA ASP A 76 -28.67 -40.95 23.84
C ASP A 76 -28.29 -40.94 22.34
N ASP A 77 -27.52 -41.94 21.89
CA ASP A 77 -27.19 -42.14 20.48
C ASP A 77 -27.92 -43.38 19.92
N ASN A 78 -28.81 -43.17 18.94
CA ASN A 78 -29.56 -44.25 18.29
C ASN A 78 -28.66 -45.33 17.68
N LYS A 79 -27.49 -44.98 17.14
CA LYS A 79 -26.55 -45.94 16.56
C LYS A 79 -25.89 -46.79 17.63
N LEU A 80 -25.58 -46.19 18.79
CA LEU A 80 -25.07 -46.93 19.94
C LEU A 80 -26.14 -47.90 20.45
N SER A 81 -27.38 -47.44 20.59
CA SER A 81 -28.54 -48.28 20.94
C SER A 81 -28.63 -49.47 19.99
N ASP A 82 -28.68 -49.23 18.67
CA ASP A 82 -28.75 -50.30 17.68
C ASP A 82 -27.57 -51.27 17.78
N ARG A 83 -26.36 -50.77 18.01
CA ARG A 83 -25.17 -51.61 18.12
C ARG A 83 -25.14 -52.47 19.38
N ILE A 84 -25.47 -51.91 20.54
CA ILE A 84 -25.62 -52.69 21.78
C ILE A 84 -26.68 -53.78 21.55
N ASN A 85 -27.82 -53.39 21.01
CA ASN A 85 -28.91 -54.33 20.78
C ASN A 85 -28.51 -55.43 19.80
N PHE A 86 -27.77 -55.10 18.74
CA PHE A 86 -27.23 -56.03 17.75
C PHE A 86 -26.35 -57.11 18.41
N GLU A 87 -25.43 -56.72 19.29
CA GLU A 87 -24.53 -57.65 20.00
C GLU A 87 -25.29 -58.50 21.03
N LEU A 88 -26.17 -57.89 21.83
CA LEU A 88 -26.94 -58.59 22.87
C LEU A 88 -27.91 -59.63 22.31
N THR A 89 -28.39 -59.40 21.08
CA THR A 89 -29.32 -60.31 20.38
C THR A 89 -28.64 -61.27 19.42
N LYS A 90 -27.30 -61.19 19.31
CA LYS A 90 -26.47 -62.02 18.43
C LYS A 90 -26.97 -61.98 16.98
N GLN A 91 -27.28 -60.79 16.48
CA GLN A 91 -27.82 -60.62 15.12
C GLN A 91 -26.84 -61.11 14.04
N ALA A 92 -25.52 -60.97 14.26
CA ALA A 92 -24.50 -61.54 13.37
C ALA A 92 -24.68 -63.05 13.18
N LEU A 93 -24.90 -63.80 14.26
CA LEU A 93 -25.13 -65.24 14.22
C LEU A 93 -26.41 -65.60 13.47
N ARG A 94 -27.48 -64.82 13.67
CA ARG A 94 -28.74 -65.02 12.92
C ARG A 94 -28.54 -64.79 11.42
N LYS A 95 -27.79 -63.73 11.05
CA LYS A 95 -27.44 -63.45 9.67
C LYS A 95 -26.68 -64.62 9.07
N LEU A 96 -25.63 -65.13 9.74
CA LEU A 96 -24.87 -66.30 9.30
C LEU A 96 -25.78 -67.51 9.02
N LYS A 97 -26.67 -67.85 9.96
CA LYS A 97 -27.58 -69.01 9.83
C LYS A 97 -28.61 -68.87 8.70
N ALA A 98 -29.14 -67.67 8.47
CA ALA A 98 -30.24 -67.45 7.52
C ALA A 98 -29.80 -66.90 6.15
N GLY A 99 -28.55 -66.46 6.01
CA GLY A 99 -28.12 -65.64 4.88
C GLY A 99 -27.77 -66.38 3.59
N GLY A 100 -27.61 -67.71 3.64
CA GLY A 100 -27.23 -68.53 2.48
C GLY A 100 -25.86 -68.13 1.90
N TYR A 101 -24.86 -67.96 2.77
CA TYR A 101 -23.51 -67.54 2.38
C TYR A 101 -22.68 -68.69 1.81
N ALA A 102 -21.87 -68.39 0.79
CA ALA A 102 -20.91 -69.32 0.22
C ALA A 102 -19.74 -69.62 1.17
N PHE A 103 -19.36 -68.65 2.01
CA PHE A 103 -18.42 -68.83 3.13
C PHE A 103 -18.49 -67.63 4.09
N LEU A 104 -17.93 -67.82 5.29
CA LEU A 104 -17.65 -66.77 6.27
C LEU A 104 -16.15 -66.48 6.30
N ILE A 105 -15.73 -65.22 6.13
CA ILE A 105 -14.34 -64.77 6.29
C ILE A 105 -14.18 -63.91 7.55
N PHE A 106 -13.10 -64.15 8.32
CA PHE A 106 -12.79 -63.39 9.52
C PHE A 106 -11.29 -63.31 9.81
N ASP A 107 -10.93 -62.30 10.59
CA ASP A 107 -9.54 -61.94 10.89
C ASP A 107 -9.30 -61.86 12.41
N PRO A 108 -8.78 -62.92 13.05
CA PRO A 108 -8.50 -62.93 14.49
C PRO A 108 -7.52 -61.85 14.92
N THR A 109 -6.63 -61.39 14.05
CA THR A 109 -5.66 -60.35 14.40
C THR A 109 -6.35 -59.01 14.64
N SER A 110 -7.45 -58.72 13.93
CA SER A 110 -8.23 -57.49 14.15
C SER A 110 -8.94 -57.44 15.51
N ASP A 111 -9.07 -58.57 16.20
CA ASP A 111 -9.74 -58.61 17.51
C ASP A 111 -8.87 -58.02 18.63
N PHE A 112 -7.57 -57.86 18.40
CA PHE A 112 -6.63 -57.24 19.33
C PHE A 112 -6.71 -55.70 19.38
N THR A 113 -7.67 -55.09 18.68
CA THR A 113 -7.85 -53.64 18.67
C THR A 113 -8.69 -53.12 19.84
N ASN A 114 -9.56 -53.97 20.40
CA ASN A 114 -10.59 -53.57 21.37
C ASN A 114 -10.61 -54.55 22.54
N ASP A 115 -10.99 -54.05 23.71
CA ASP A 115 -11.41 -54.92 24.80
C ASP A 115 -12.86 -55.39 24.61
N TYR A 116 -13.24 -56.36 25.43
CA TYR A 116 -14.55 -57.01 25.42
C TYR A 116 -15.15 -56.99 26.82
N TYR A 117 -16.46 -57.21 26.89
CA TYR A 117 -17.19 -57.35 28.14
C TYR A 117 -18.00 -58.64 28.14
N GLU A 118 -18.04 -59.33 29.27
CA GLU A 118 -18.79 -60.56 29.46
C GLU A 118 -19.76 -60.46 30.64
N LYS A 119 -20.96 -61.03 30.45
CA LYS A 119 -21.98 -61.21 31.48
C LYS A 119 -22.85 -62.41 31.16
N ASP A 120 -22.96 -63.36 32.09
CA ASP A 120 -23.79 -64.56 32.01
C ASP A 120 -23.56 -65.42 30.74
N GLY A 121 -22.34 -65.40 30.21
CA GLY A 121 -21.91 -66.06 28.98
C GLY A 121 -22.22 -65.28 27.70
N CYS A 122 -22.71 -64.04 27.78
CA CYS A 122 -22.83 -63.11 26.67
C CYS A 122 -21.57 -62.25 26.58
N ILE A 123 -20.93 -62.20 25.42
CA ILE A 123 -19.74 -61.38 25.17
C ILE A 123 -20.07 -60.29 24.16
N ILE A 124 -19.67 -59.05 24.43
CA ILE A 124 -19.83 -57.90 23.54
C ILE A 124 -18.53 -57.11 23.43
N SER A 125 -18.36 -56.37 22.34
CA SER A 125 -17.23 -55.46 22.15
C SER A 125 -17.35 -54.24 23.07
N ASP A 126 -16.22 -53.66 23.47
CA ASP A 126 -16.19 -52.37 24.16
C ASP A 126 -16.70 -51.25 23.24
N MET A 127 -17.91 -50.74 23.52
CA MET A 127 -18.55 -49.69 22.73
C MET A 127 -17.90 -48.32 22.89
N GLU A 128 -17.12 -48.11 23.95
CA GLU A 128 -16.33 -46.89 24.13
C GLU A 128 -15.00 -46.92 23.39
N SER A 129 -14.66 -48.03 22.74
CA SER A 129 -13.46 -48.07 21.92
C SER A 129 -13.53 -46.98 20.84
N PRO A 130 -12.48 -46.13 20.72
CA PRO A 130 -12.41 -45.13 19.66
C PRO A 130 -12.41 -45.75 18.26
N MET A 131 -12.21 -47.08 18.16
CA MET A 131 -12.27 -47.85 16.92
C MET A 131 -13.69 -48.15 16.43
N LEU A 132 -14.72 -47.97 17.27
CA LEU A 132 -16.13 -48.15 16.92
C LEU A 132 -16.79 -46.81 16.58
N ALA A 133 -16.69 -45.85 17.49
CA ALA A 133 -17.12 -44.48 17.26
C ALA A 133 -16.41 -43.53 18.25
N PRO A 134 -16.08 -42.29 17.85
CA PRO A 134 -15.28 -41.39 18.68
C PRO A 134 -16.00 -40.90 19.96
N ASN A 135 -17.34 -40.86 19.96
CA ASN A 135 -18.13 -40.22 21.02
C ASN A 135 -19.08 -41.17 21.76
N TRP A 136 -18.99 -42.48 21.51
CA TRP A 136 -19.84 -43.42 22.22
C TRP A 136 -19.40 -43.55 23.67
N LYS A 137 -20.40 -43.52 24.56
CA LYS A 137 -20.26 -43.73 25.99
C LYS A 137 -21.24 -44.78 26.46
N TRP A 138 -20.76 -45.66 27.34
CA TRP A 138 -21.64 -46.61 27.97
C TRP A 138 -22.73 -45.85 28.72
N PRO A 139 -24.00 -46.25 28.55
CA PRO A 139 -25.11 -45.73 29.33
C PRO A 139 -24.83 -45.93 30.83
N SER A 140 -25.23 -44.95 31.63
CA SER A 140 -24.99 -44.94 33.08
C SER A 140 -25.45 -46.24 33.74
N GLY A 141 -24.54 -46.90 34.48
CA GLY A 141 -24.83 -48.14 35.20
C GLY A 141 -24.83 -49.41 34.33
N PHE A 142 -24.63 -49.30 33.00
CA PHE A 142 -24.66 -50.46 32.13
C PHE A 142 -23.56 -51.45 32.48
N ILE A 143 -22.30 -51.00 32.53
CA ILE A 143 -21.14 -51.85 32.81
C ILE A 143 -21.13 -52.28 34.29
N GLU A 144 -21.48 -51.37 35.20
CA GLU A 144 -21.55 -51.62 36.64
C GLU A 144 -22.60 -52.68 37.00
N SER A 145 -23.54 -52.98 36.10
CA SER A 145 -24.55 -54.03 36.27
C SER A 145 -24.00 -55.47 36.18
N GLY A 146 -22.69 -55.68 36.32
CA GLY A 146 -22.06 -56.99 36.39
C GLY A 146 -21.35 -57.44 35.10
N TRP A 147 -20.89 -56.50 34.26
CA TRP A 147 -20.05 -56.83 33.11
C TRP A 147 -18.57 -56.90 33.49
N GLY A 148 -17.93 -58.05 33.24
CA GLY A 148 -16.50 -58.24 33.41
C GLY A 148 -15.73 -57.85 32.15
N ARG A 149 -14.71 -56.98 32.29
CA ARG A 149 -13.82 -56.60 31.18
C ARG A 149 -12.88 -57.76 30.86
N ILE A 150 -12.70 -58.05 29.56
CA ILE A 150 -11.80 -59.05 29.03
C ILE A 150 -10.87 -58.37 28.04
N SER A 151 -9.57 -58.42 28.29
CA SER A 151 -8.57 -57.94 27.34
C SER A 151 -8.20 -59.04 26.33
N PRO A 152 -8.08 -58.74 25.02
CA PRO A 152 -7.61 -59.71 24.05
C PRO A 152 -6.15 -60.11 24.28
N ARG A 153 -5.38 -59.27 24.99
CA ARG A 153 -4.01 -59.54 25.42
C ARG A 153 -3.98 -60.37 26.72
N SER A 154 -4.76 -61.45 26.76
CA SER A 154 -4.85 -62.33 27.93
C SER A 154 -5.06 -63.80 27.56
N HIS A 155 -4.55 -64.70 28.40
CA HIS A 155 -4.79 -66.15 28.24
C HIS A 155 -6.28 -66.49 28.30
N GLN A 156 -7.04 -65.80 29.16
CA GLN A 156 -8.49 -65.95 29.28
C GLN A 156 -9.18 -65.70 27.94
N TYR A 157 -8.82 -64.62 27.24
CA TYR A 157 -9.40 -64.34 25.93
C TYR A 157 -9.04 -65.42 24.89
N LEU A 158 -7.79 -65.90 24.88
CA LEU A 158 -7.39 -66.96 23.94
C LEU A 158 -8.18 -68.27 24.15
N GLU A 159 -8.48 -68.61 25.41
CA GLU A 159 -9.32 -69.77 25.75
C GLU A 159 -10.77 -69.57 25.30
N ILE A 160 -11.33 -68.39 25.56
CA ILE A 160 -12.66 -67.99 25.08
C ILE A 160 -12.73 -68.07 23.56
N TYR A 161 -11.73 -67.53 22.87
CA TYR A 161 -11.66 -67.55 21.41
C TYR A 161 -11.63 -68.98 20.88
N LEU A 162 -10.77 -69.83 21.43
CA LEU A 162 -10.67 -71.23 21.02
C LEU A 162 -11.97 -72.00 21.28
N PHE A 163 -12.62 -71.76 22.41
CA PHE A 163 -13.92 -72.36 22.74
C PHE A 163 -14.98 -72.00 21.69
N TYR A 164 -15.16 -70.70 21.43
CA TYR A 164 -16.18 -70.25 20.47
C TYR A 164 -15.82 -70.53 19.01
N LEU A 165 -14.55 -70.62 18.67
CA LEU A 165 -14.13 -71.09 17.34
C LEU A 165 -14.49 -72.56 17.13
N LYS A 166 -14.37 -73.43 18.14
CA LYS A 166 -14.84 -74.82 18.06
C LYS A 166 -16.35 -74.89 17.85
N GLU A 167 -17.11 -74.07 18.55
CA GLU A 167 -18.57 -73.98 18.35
C GLU A 167 -18.92 -73.44 16.95
N LEU A 168 -18.16 -72.46 16.44
CA LEU A 168 -18.34 -71.95 15.08
C LEU A 168 -18.02 -73.01 14.02
N VAL A 169 -16.99 -73.83 14.22
CA VAL A 169 -16.65 -74.96 13.35
C VAL A 169 -17.79 -75.98 13.31
N LYS A 170 -18.33 -76.37 14.46
CA LYS A 170 -19.50 -77.29 14.52
C LYS A 170 -20.69 -76.70 13.77
N LEU A 171 -21.03 -75.44 14.05
CA LEU A 171 -22.13 -74.76 13.36
C LEU A 171 -21.89 -74.70 11.84
N SER A 172 -20.67 -74.36 11.42
CA SER A 172 -20.25 -74.29 10.01
C SER A 172 -20.51 -75.62 9.28
N GLU A 173 -20.20 -76.75 9.92
CA GLU A 173 -20.48 -78.08 9.39
C GLU A 173 -22.00 -78.35 9.30
N GLU A 174 -22.77 -77.94 10.31
CA GLU A 174 -24.24 -78.09 10.34
C GLU A 174 -24.93 -77.28 9.23
N ILE A 175 -24.54 -76.02 9.02
CA ILE A 175 -25.16 -75.14 8.02
C ILE A 175 -24.50 -75.22 6.64
N GLY A 176 -23.41 -75.98 6.51
CA GLY A 176 -22.68 -76.14 5.25
C GLY A 176 -21.95 -74.88 4.75
N VAL A 177 -21.58 -73.96 5.65
CA VAL A 177 -20.90 -72.70 5.29
C VAL A 177 -19.42 -72.78 5.66
N PRO A 178 -18.48 -72.94 4.71
CA PRO A 178 -17.05 -72.97 4.96
C PRO A 178 -16.53 -71.73 5.71
N LEU A 179 -15.53 -71.94 6.56
CA LEU A 179 -14.84 -70.87 7.29
C LEU A 179 -13.51 -70.53 6.61
N VAL A 180 -13.30 -69.25 6.33
CA VAL A 180 -12.03 -68.68 5.86
C VAL A 180 -11.45 -67.82 6.98
N ILE A 181 -10.30 -68.23 7.52
CA ILE A 181 -9.63 -67.53 8.62
C ILE A 181 -8.35 -66.87 8.10
N MET A 182 -8.19 -65.57 8.34
CA MET A 182 -7.01 -64.83 7.92
C MET A 182 -5.86 -65.03 8.89
N ARG A 183 -4.75 -65.58 8.42
CA ARG A 183 -3.49 -65.63 9.18
C ARG A 183 -2.61 -64.48 8.75
N ARG A 184 -2.50 -63.47 9.60
CA ARG A 184 -1.63 -62.32 9.39
C ARG A 184 -1.07 -61.82 10.73
N ARG A 185 -0.11 -60.90 10.64
CA ARG A 185 0.38 -60.12 11.79
C ARG A 185 -0.11 -58.67 11.70
N ALA A 186 -0.09 -57.98 12.83
CA ALA A 186 -0.15 -56.52 12.89
C ALA A 186 1.14 -55.92 12.28
N CYS A 187 1.02 -54.74 11.70
CA CYS A 187 2.13 -54.03 11.10
C CYS A 187 3.07 -53.55 12.19
N ALA A 188 4.32 -54.05 12.20
CA ALA A 188 5.38 -53.57 13.08
C ALA A 188 6.31 -52.57 12.36
N ASN A 189 6.18 -52.47 11.04
CA ASN A 189 7.01 -51.64 10.18
C ASN A 189 6.15 -50.72 9.32
N THR A 190 6.75 -49.64 8.86
CA THR A 190 6.18 -48.70 7.89
C THR A 190 7.12 -48.45 6.72
N ILE A 191 6.56 -48.13 5.55
CA ILE A 191 7.32 -47.73 4.36
C ILE A 191 7.41 -46.21 4.32
N THR A 192 8.63 -45.70 4.26
CA THR A 192 8.94 -44.28 4.07
C THR A 192 9.77 -44.08 2.81
N ARG A 193 10.11 -42.82 2.52
CA ARG A 193 11.05 -42.47 1.45
C ARG A 193 12.40 -43.18 1.58
N ASP A 194 12.83 -43.46 2.82
CA ASP A 194 14.13 -44.04 3.12
C ASP A 194 14.10 -45.58 3.17
N GLY A 195 12.95 -46.20 2.88
CA GLY A 195 12.75 -47.64 2.86
C GLY A 195 11.81 -48.12 3.96
N VAL A 196 12.00 -49.36 4.40
CA VAL A 196 11.19 -49.98 5.46
C VAL A 196 11.83 -49.69 6.81
N VAL A 197 11.10 -49.01 7.69
CA VAL A 197 11.53 -48.66 9.06
C VAL A 197 10.54 -49.20 10.09
N GLY A 198 10.92 -49.23 11.36
CA GLY A 198 10.00 -49.61 12.44
C GLY A 198 8.86 -48.58 12.58
N LEU A 199 7.63 -49.04 12.80
CA LEU A 199 6.46 -48.18 12.97
C LEU A 199 6.54 -47.30 14.23
N GLY A 200 7.35 -47.69 15.21
CA GLY A 200 7.48 -46.96 16.49
C GLY A 200 6.34 -47.19 17.48
N ASP A 201 5.33 -47.98 17.12
CA ASP A 201 4.26 -48.41 18.02
C ASP A 201 4.74 -49.56 18.93
N SER A 202 4.74 -49.33 20.25
CA SER A 202 5.24 -50.28 21.24
C SER A 202 4.35 -51.52 21.41
N ASP A 203 3.08 -51.45 21.02
CA ASP A 203 2.14 -52.55 21.16
C ASP A 203 2.30 -53.61 20.06
N SER A 204 2.75 -53.22 18.87
CA SER A 204 2.74 -54.08 17.68
C SER A 204 3.52 -55.39 17.88
N PRO A 205 4.73 -55.40 18.48
CA PRO A 205 5.42 -56.64 18.81
C PRO A 205 4.67 -57.50 19.85
N GLU A 206 4.07 -56.87 20.86
CA GLU A 206 3.30 -57.56 21.90
C GLU A 206 2.03 -58.22 21.32
N ILE A 207 1.27 -57.48 20.52
CA ILE A 207 0.10 -58.00 19.80
C ILE A 207 0.50 -59.19 18.93
N ASN A 208 1.59 -59.07 18.19
CA ASN A 208 2.06 -60.16 17.33
C ASN A 208 2.45 -61.41 18.13
N TRP A 209 3.00 -61.26 19.34
CA TRP A 209 3.25 -62.37 20.24
C TRP A 209 1.94 -63.07 20.67
N TRP A 210 0.92 -62.30 21.07
CA TRP A 210 -0.39 -62.86 21.41
C TRP A 210 -1.09 -63.53 20.22
N VAL A 211 -0.96 -62.96 19.02
CA VAL A 211 -1.49 -63.52 17.77
C VAL A 211 -0.79 -64.84 17.45
N ASP A 212 0.53 -64.92 17.58
CA ASP A 212 1.28 -66.16 17.37
C ASP A 212 0.81 -67.24 18.37
N LEU A 213 0.65 -66.89 19.64
CA LEU A 213 0.13 -67.80 20.68
C LEU A 213 -1.32 -68.27 20.41
N LEU A 214 -2.17 -67.39 19.87
CA LEU A 214 -3.50 -67.77 19.41
C LEU A 214 -3.43 -68.80 18.28
N TRP A 215 -2.53 -68.61 17.31
CA TRP A 215 -2.34 -69.54 16.20
C TRP A 215 -1.79 -70.91 16.65
N GLU A 216 -0.93 -70.95 17.66
CA GLU A 216 -0.51 -72.21 18.29
C GLU A 216 -1.70 -72.97 18.86
N LYS A 217 -2.62 -72.28 19.56
CA LYS A 217 -3.85 -72.87 20.11
C LYS A 217 -4.84 -73.32 19.04
N ILE A 218 -4.93 -72.58 17.92
CA ILE A 218 -5.80 -72.93 16.77
C ILE A 218 -5.28 -74.14 16.00
N GLY A 219 -4.00 -74.51 16.16
CA GLY A 219 -3.34 -75.58 15.39
C GLY A 219 -4.14 -76.89 15.26
N GLY A 220 -4.85 -77.31 16.32
CA GLY A 220 -5.70 -78.51 16.32
C GLY A 220 -6.96 -78.43 15.44
N LEU A 221 -7.32 -77.25 14.93
CA LEU A 221 -8.50 -77.00 14.11
C LEU A 221 -8.17 -76.74 12.64
N LEU A 222 -6.89 -76.71 12.24
CA LEU A 222 -6.47 -76.34 10.89
C LEU A 222 -7.11 -77.22 9.80
N GLY A 223 -7.35 -78.51 10.07
CA GLY A 223 -8.03 -79.41 9.12
C GLY A 223 -9.52 -79.10 8.87
N LYS A 224 -10.11 -78.18 9.65
CA LYS A 224 -11.51 -77.75 9.55
C LYS A 224 -11.66 -76.31 9.06
N LEU A 225 -10.56 -75.61 8.83
CA LEU A 225 -10.52 -74.19 8.48
C LEU A 225 -9.84 -74.00 7.11
N ASN A 226 -10.34 -73.09 6.29
CA ASN A 226 -9.62 -72.63 5.10
C ASN A 226 -8.73 -71.46 5.53
N VAL A 227 -7.44 -71.70 5.70
CA VAL A 227 -6.50 -70.67 6.16
C VAL A 227 -6.06 -69.81 4.98
N LEU A 228 -6.42 -68.53 5.02
CA LEU A 228 -5.85 -67.52 4.15
C LEU A 228 -4.51 -67.07 4.74
N ASP A 229 -3.44 -67.78 4.39
CA ASP A 229 -2.10 -67.55 4.95
C ASP A 229 -1.40 -66.38 4.25
N LEU A 230 -1.21 -65.29 5.00
CA LEU A 230 -0.63 -64.05 4.51
C LEU A 230 0.76 -63.84 5.10
N ASN A 231 1.77 -63.78 4.22
CA ASN A 231 3.15 -63.63 4.64
C ASN A 231 3.35 -62.33 5.41
N GLY A 232 3.88 -62.43 6.63
CA GLY A 232 4.10 -61.29 7.53
C GLY A 232 5.04 -60.22 6.99
N ARG A 233 5.81 -60.48 5.91
CA ARG A 233 6.58 -59.43 5.20
C ARG A 233 5.69 -58.35 4.59
N PHE A 234 4.43 -58.67 4.27
CA PHE A 234 3.44 -57.71 3.79
C PHE A 234 2.65 -57.04 4.93
N SER A 235 2.86 -57.45 6.20
CA SER A 235 2.33 -56.74 7.37
C SER A 235 3.16 -55.48 7.62
N VAL A 236 3.06 -54.53 6.69
CA VAL A 236 3.72 -53.22 6.71
C VAL A 236 2.66 -52.17 6.39
N THR A 237 2.74 -51.02 7.05
CA THR A 237 1.87 -49.86 6.82
C THR A 237 2.61 -48.76 6.06
N SER A 238 1.94 -47.66 5.77
CA SER A 238 2.51 -46.46 5.16
C SER A 238 1.57 -45.29 5.39
N PHE A 239 2.07 -44.08 5.15
CA PHE A 239 1.25 -42.87 5.18
C PHE A 239 -0.01 -42.96 4.31
N ASP A 240 0.08 -43.62 3.16
CA ASP A 240 -1.00 -43.77 2.17
C ASP A 240 -1.83 -45.07 2.35
N ALA A 241 -1.67 -45.77 3.47
CA ALA A 241 -2.55 -46.89 3.80
C ALA A 241 -4.03 -46.43 3.83
N PRO A 242 -5.02 -47.30 3.49
CA PRO A 242 -6.42 -46.88 3.29
C PRO A 242 -7.08 -46.13 4.47
N TYR A 243 -6.65 -46.40 5.71
CA TYR A 243 -7.12 -45.72 6.92
C TYR A 243 -5.98 -45.00 7.65
N GLY A 244 -4.94 -44.60 6.92
CA GLY A 244 -3.72 -44.00 7.45
C GLY A 244 -2.78 -45.00 8.13
N GLU A 245 -1.59 -44.50 8.44
CA GLU A 245 -0.48 -45.27 9.01
C GLU A 245 -0.83 -45.84 10.40
N ALA A 246 -0.97 -47.16 10.51
CA ALA A 246 -1.26 -47.82 11.79
C ALA A 246 -0.98 -49.33 11.79
N LYS A 247 -0.84 -49.92 12.98
CA LYS A 247 -0.56 -51.36 13.20
C LYS A 247 -1.61 -52.32 12.65
N PHE A 248 -2.83 -51.87 12.40
CA PHE A 248 -3.89 -52.69 11.78
C PHE A 248 -4.24 -52.26 10.36
N HIS A 249 -3.53 -51.28 9.79
CA HIS A 249 -3.81 -50.69 8.47
C HIS A 249 -2.63 -50.95 7.53
N PRO A 250 -2.53 -52.15 6.94
CA PRO A 250 -1.47 -52.43 5.98
C PRO A 250 -1.63 -51.61 4.70
N ILE A 251 -0.57 -51.54 3.90
CA ILE A 251 -0.54 -50.87 2.59
C ILE A 251 -1.56 -51.46 1.60
N GLU A 252 -1.92 -50.71 0.55
CA GLU A 252 -2.86 -51.16 -0.48
C GLU A 252 -2.46 -52.52 -1.09
N GLU A 253 -1.17 -52.77 -1.30
CA GLU A 253 -0.60 -53.99 -1.89
C GLU A 253 -0.89 -55.25 -1.04
N PHE A 254 -0.99 -55.11 0.28
CA PHE A 254 -1.37 -56.22 1.15
C PHE A 254 -2.77 -56.75 0.79
N TYR A 255 -3.69 -55.85 0.46
CA TYR A 255 -5.06 -56.21 0.10
C TYR A 255 -5.14 -56.87 -1.26
N ASP A 256 -4.31 -56.46 -2.22
CA ASP A 256 -4.23 -57.14 -3.52
C ASP A 256 -3.70 -58.56 -3.36
N TYR A 257 -2.65 -58.72 -2.56
CA TYR A 257 -2.08 -60.01 -2.23
C TYR A 257 -3.11 -60.91 -1.53
N ALA A 258 -3.84 -60.38 -0.55
CA ALA A 258 -4.89 -61.11 0.15
C ALA A 258 -6.07 -61.47 -0.77
N ALA A 259 -6.51 -60.54 -1.62
CA ALA A 259 -7.57 -60.77 -2.60
C ALA A 259 -7.16 -61.83 -3.62
N TYR A 260 -5.93 -61.77 -4.16
CA TYR A 260 -5.39 -62.78 -5.06
C TYR A 260 -5.40 -64.17 -4.42
N LYS A 261 -4.92 -64.29 -3.18
CA LYS A 261 -4.95 -65.55 -2.44
C LYS A 261 -6.38 -66.05 -2.17
N LEU A 262 -7.31 -65.15 -1.85
CA LEU A 262 -8.71 -65.48 -1.64
C LEU A 262 -9.39 -65.96 -2.93
N MET A 263 -9.15 -65.27 -4.05
CA MET A 263 -9.65 -65.70 -5.37
C MET A 263 -9.12 -67.09 -5.76
N GLY A 264 -7.87 -67.40 -5.41
CA GLY A 264 -7.30 -68.73 -5.54
C GLY A 264 -8.03 -69.78 -4.70
N LEU A 265 -8.38 -69.46 -3.44
CA LEU A 265 -9.21 -70.34 -2.60
C LEU A 265 -10.61 -70.54 -3.17
N MET A 266 -11.17 -69.51 -3.81
CA MET A 266 -12.46 -69.55 -4.51
C MET A 266 -12.40 -70.25 -5.87
N ARG A 267 -11.20 -70.59 -6.36
CA ARG A 267 -10.95 -71.25 -7.66
C ARG A 267 -11.47 -70.47 -8.86
N PHE A 268 -11.35 -69.14 -8.83
CA PHE A 268 -11.56 -68.36 -10.04
C PHE A 268 -10.50 -68.70 -11.10
N SER A 269 -10.88 -68.58 -12.37
CA SER A 269 -9.97 -68.84 -13.49
C SER A 269 -8.84 -67.81 -13.51
N ASP A 270 -7.70 -68.20 -14.05
CA ASP A 270 -6.56 -67.30 -14.22
C ASP A 270 -6.93 -66.06 -15.06
N ASP A 271 -7.82 -66.22 -16.04
CA ASP A 271 -8.34 -65.12 -16.85
C ASP A 271 -9.11 -64.09 -16.00
N LEU A 272 -10.03 -64.54 -15.14
CA LEU A 272 -10.82 -63.67 -14.28
C LEU A 272 -9.96 -62.97 -13.22
N ILE A 273 -9.00 -63.70 -12.65
CA ILE A 273 -8.03 -63.14 -11.69
C ILE A 273 -7.17 -62.07 -12.39
N SER A 274 -6.71 -62.34 -13.61
CA SER A 274 -5.91 -61.41 -14.41
C SER A 274 -6.68 -60.16 -14.77
N GLU A 275 -7.97 -60.28 -15.14
CA GLU A 275 -8.83 -59.14 -15.43
C GLU A 275 -9.00 -58.23 -14.22
N VAL A 276 -9.25 -58.82 -13.03
CA VAL A 276 -9.42 -58.07 -11.78
C VAL A 276 -8.10 -57.37 -11.40
N ALA A 277 -6.98 -58.08 -11.48
CA ALA A 277 -5.66 -57.50 -11.21
C ALA A 277 -5.34 -56.35 -12.17
N PHE A 278 -5.58 -56.52 -13.47
CA PHE A 278 -5.36 -55.48 -14.48
C PHE A 278 -6.20 -54.23 -14.18
N ASN A 279 -7.47 -54.38 -13.81
CA ASN A 279 -8.33 -53.26 -13.46
C ASN A 279 -7.80 -52.48 -12.24
N VAL A 280 -7.33 -53.17 -11.20
CA VAL A 280 -6.73 -52.54 -10.01
C VAL A 280 -5.47 -51.75 -10.39
N TYR A 281 -4.57 -52.35 -11.18
CA TYR A 281 -3.34 -51.68 -11.60
C TYR A 281 -3.60 -50.52 -12.57
N ARG A 282 -4.59 -50.64 -13.45
CA ARG A 282 -5.04 -49.56 -14.33
C ARG A 282 -5.55 -48.38 -13.52
N GLU A 283 -6.41 -48.60 -12.53
CA GLU A 283 -6.93 -47.55 -11.64
C GLU A 283 -5.78 -46.87 -10.87
N ARG A 284 -4.80 -47.61 -10.35
CA ARG A 284 -3.60 -47.03 -9.72
C ARG A 284 -2.75 -46.22 -10.70
N ALA A 285 -2.56 -46.70 -11.92
CA ALA A 285 -1.81 -45.96 -12.94
C ALA A 285 -2.50 -44.63 -13.29
N SER A 286 -3.82 -44.64 -13.46
CA SER A 286 -4.62 -43.43 -13.68
C SER A 286 -4.52 -42.46 -12.51
N ARG A 287 -4.59 -42.94 -11.26
CA ARG A 287 -4.41 -42.10 -10.06
C ARG A 287 -3.03 -41.42 -10.05
N ARG A 288 -1.96 -42.16 -10.35
CA ARG A 288 -0.60 -41.59 -10.43
C ARG A 288 -0.48 -40.52 -11.52
N LEU A 289 -1.10 -40.74 -12.68
CA LEU A 289 -1.10 -39.77 -13.76
C LEU A 289 -1.87 -38.49 -13.38
N ALA A 290 -3.01 -38.62 -12.69
CA ALA A 290 -3.77 -37.49 -12.19
C ALA A 290 -2.95 -36.65 -11.19
N ILE A 291 -2.29 -37.31 -10.22
CA ILE A 291 -1.39 -36.64 -9.26
C ILE A 291 -0.24 -35.93 -9.97
N HIS A 292 0.34 -36.53 -11.01
CA HIS A 292 1.38 -35.89 -11.81
C HIS A 292 0.86 -34.62 -12.51
N SER A 293 -0.31 -34.70 -13.15
CA SER A 293 -0.93 -33.56 -13.82
C SER A 293 -1.28 -32.43 -12.86
N GLU A 294 -1.77 -32.74 -11.66
CA GLU A 294 -2.06 -31.75 -10.62
C GLU A 294 -0.77 -31.05 -10.16
N ARG A 295 0.31 -31.82 -9.95
CA ARG A 295 1.62 -31.26 -9.60
C ARG A 295 2.16 -30.33 -10.69
N GLU A 296 2.02 -30.68 -11.96
CA GLU A 296 2.39 -29.81 -13.07
C GLU A 296 1.56 -28.53 -13.11
N GLY A 297 0.26 -28.62 -12.82
CA GLY A 297 -0.61 -27.46 -12.66
C GLY A 297 -0.14 -26.51 -11.56
N LEU A 298 0.18 -27.04 -10.37
CA LEU A 298 0.72 -26.26 -9.25
C LEU A 298 2.07 -25.61 -9.56
N ILE A 299 2.92 -26.27 -10.37
CA ILE A 299 4.18 -25.68 -10.85
C ILE A 299 3.91 -24.48 -11.76
N HIS A 300 2.96 -24.60 -12.70
CA HIS A 300 2.59 -23.49 -13.58
C HIS A 300 2.00 -22.31 -12.81
N GLU A 301 1.14 -22.58 -11.83
CA GLU A 301 0.56 -21.53 -10.96
C GLU A 301 1.66 -20.79 -10.18
N ARG A 302 2.58 -21.54 -9.56
CA ARG A 302 3.75 -20.95 -8.88
C ARG A 302 4.56 -20.06 -9.82
N ASP A 303 4.83 -20.52 -11.04
CA ASP A 303 5.63 -19.77 -12.00
C ASP A 303 4.90 -18.51 -12.50
N GLY A 304 3.57 -18.57 -12.64
CA GLY A 304 2.73 -17.39 -12.89
C GLY A 304 2.81 -16.36 -11.77
N LEU A 305 2.68 -16.80 -10.52
CA LEU A 305 2.82 -15.92 -9.33
C LEU A 305 4.21 -15.27 -9.23
N LEU A 306 5.27 -15.99 -9.63
CA LEU A 306 6.61 -15.42 -9.71
C LEU A 306 6.70 -14.31 -10.76
N HIS A 307 6.07 -14.50 -11.93
CA HIS A 307 6.05 -13.49 -12.98
C HIS A 307 5.29 -12.23 -12.57
N GLU A 308 4.13 -12.38 -11.91
CA GLU A 308 3.35 -11.26 -11.38
C GLU A 308 4.14 -10.48 -10.33
N ARG A 309 4.79 -11.19 -9.39
CA ARG A 309 5.68 -10.57 -8.39
C ARG A 309 6.78 -9.74 -9.06
N ASP A 310 7.42 -10.28 -10.09
CA ASP A 310 8.48 -9.57 -10.81
C ASP A 310 7.94 -8.39 -11.63
N GLY A 311 6.67 -8.43 -12.06
CA GLY A 311 5.94 -7.29 -12.61
C GLY A 311 5.73 -6.17 -11.59
N LEU A 312 5.21 -6.50 -10.40
CA LEU A 312 5.00 -5.56 -9.31
C LEU A 312 6.30 -4.92 -8.82
N ILE A 313 7.40 -5.68 -8.79
CA ILE A 313 8.73 -5.14 -8.47
C ILE A 313 9.13 -4.05 -9.48
N ARG A 314 8.96 -4.31 -10.79
CA ARG A 314 9.27 -3.33 -11.85
C ARG A 314 8.41 -2.07 -11.73
N GLU A 315 7.11 -2.22 -11.45
CA GLU A 315 6.22 -1.09 -11.24
C GLU A 315 6.65 -0.23 -10.04
N ARG A 316 6.94 -0.88 -8.90
CA ARG A 316 7.47 -0.21 -7.71
C ARG A 316 8.76 0.55 -8.01
N ASP A 317 9.67 -0.05 -8.76
CA ASP A 317 10.95 0.57 -9.11
C ASP A 317 10.74 1.78 -10.02
N GLY A 318 9.79 1.71 -10.97
CA GLY A 318 9.35 2.85 -11.77
C GLY A 318 8.77 4.00 -10.94
N LEU A 319 7.84 3.70 -10.02
CA LEU A 319 7.28 4.69 -9.10
C LEU A 319 8.36 5.32 -8.20
N THR A 320 9.38 4.55 -7.81
CA THR A 320 10.51 5.06 -7.04
C THR A 320 11.31 6.06 -7.87
N GLN A 321 11.58 5.76 -9.14
CA GLN A 321 12.26 6.67 -10.05
C GLN A 321 11.48 7.95 -10.30
N GLU A 322 10.16 7.88 -10.50
CA GLU A 322 9.29 9.05 -10.66
C GLU A 322 9.32 9.94 -9.42
N ARG A 323 9.20 9.35 -8.23
CA ARG A 323 9.33 10.08 -6.96
C ARG A 323 10.67 10.81 -6.87
N ASP A 324 11.77 10.14 -7.19
CA ASP A 324 13.10 10.74 -7.13
C ASP A 324 13.25 11.90 -8.13
N GLY A 325 12.62 11.79 -9.31
CA GLY A 325 12.50 12.89 -10.27
C GLY A 325 11.75 14.10 -9.72
N LEU A 326 10.59 13.89 -9.10
CA LEU A 326 9.80 14.95 -8.46
C LEU A 326 10.54 15.62 -7.30
N VAL A 327 11.32 14.86 -6.53
CA VAL A 327 12.20 15.41 -5.47
C VAL A 327 13.24 16.35 -6.07
N CYS A 328 13.88 15.96 -7.17
CA CYS A 328 14.85 16.82 -7.86
C CYS A 328 14.22 18.11 -8.40
N GLU A 329 13.02 18.03 -8.97
CA GLU A 329 12.29 19.21 -9.47
C GLU A 329 11.91 20.16 -8.33
N ARG A 330 11.37 19.62 -7.23
CA ARG A 330 11.09 20.38 -6.01
C ARG A 330 12.35 21.12 -5.54
N ASP A 331 13.48 20.43 -5.48
CA ASP A 331 14.72 21.03 -5.00
C ASP A 331 15.19 22.16 -5.92
N ARG A 332 15.02 22.05 -7.24
CA ARG A 332 15.28 23.16 -8.19
C ARG A 332 14.38 24.37 -7.93
N LEU A 333 13.08 24.14 -7.75
CA LEU A 333 12.12 25.21 -7.45
C LEU A 333 12.43 25.92 -6.13
N VAL A 334 12.92 25.18 -5.12
CA VAL A 334 13.39 25.76 -3.86
C VAL A 334 14.58 26.70 -4.11
N HIS A 335 15.59 26.26 -4.87
CA HIS A 335 16.74 27.12 -5.21
C HIS A 335 16.34 28.36 -6.01
N GLU A 336 15.44 28.23 -6.99
CA GLU A 336 14.93 29.37 -7.76
C GLU A 336 14.19 30.37 -6.86
N ARG A 337 13.36 29.87 -5.93
CA ARG A 337 12.68 30.71 -4.94
C ARG A 337 13.67 31.46 -4.05
N GLU A 338 14.73 30.80 -3.59
CA GLU A 338 15.79 31.43 -2.79
C GLU A 338 16.51 32.53 -3.57
N TYR A 339 16.82 32.29 -4.84
CA TYR A 339 17.40 33.30 -5.73
C TYR A 339 16.49 34.52 -5.90
N LEU A 340 15.19 34.32 -6.17
CA LEU A 340 14.21 35.40 -6.29
C LEU A 340 14.04 36.18 -4.98
N ILE A 341 14.14 35.52 -3.82
CA ILE A 341 14.14 36.20 -2.51
C ILE A 341 15.35 37.11 -2.39
N GLN A 342 16.54 36.63 -2.78
CA GLN A 342 17.75 37.43 -2.73
C GLN A 342 17.70 38.62 -3.69
N GLU A 343 17.18 38.44 -4.91
CA GLU A 343 16.98 39.54 -5.86
C GLU A 343 16.00 40.58 -5.32
N ARG A 344 14.88 40.14 -4.73
CA ARG A 344 13.93 41.05 -4.06
C ARG A 344 14.58 41.83 -2.94
N ASP A 345 15.42 41.20 -2.12
CA ASP A 345 16.08 41.85 -1.00
C ASP A 345 17.15 42.86 -1.48
N ASN A 346 17.86 42.57 -2.57
CA ASN A 346 18.74 43.53 -3.23
C ASN A 346 17.96 44.73 -3.80
N LEU A 347 16.87 44.49 -4.54
CA LEU A 347 16.03 45.58 -5.05
C LEU A 347 15.43 46.45 -3.93
N ARG A 348 15.11 45.83 -2.78
CA ARG A 348 14.67 46.55 -1.59
C ARG A 348 15.79 47.43 -1.04
N HIS A 349 17.02 46.92 -0.98
CA HIS A 349 18.19 47.68 -0.56
C HIS A 349 18.44 48.88 -1.49
N ASP A 350 18.49 48.66 -2.81
CA ASP A 350 18.67 49.71 -3.82
C ASP A 350 17.58 50.79 -3.71
N ARG A 351 16.33 50.39 -3.49
CA ARG A 351 15.22 51.32 -3.26
C ARG A 351 15.43 52.16 -2.00
N ASP A 352 15.88 51.53 -0.91
CA ASP A 352 16.11 52.21 0.36
C ASP A 352 17.31 53.19 0.24
N GLU A 353 18.36 52.84 -0.53
CA GLU A 353 19.47 53.75 -0.87
C GLU A 353 19.02 54.93 -1.75
N LEU A 354 18.26 54.67 -2.81
CA LEU A 354 17.70 55.72 -3.67
C LEU A 354 16.81 56.67 -2.86
N ARG A 355 16.02 56.14 -1.92
CA ARG A 355 15.20 56.96 -1.04
C ARG A 355 16.05 57.87 -0.17
N LEU A 356 17.13 57.35 0.42
CA LEU A 356 18.06 58.13 1.22
C LEU A 356 18.76 59.22 0.38
N SER A 357 19.11 58.91 -0.87
CA SER A 357 19.63 59.91 -1.81
C SER A 357 18.59 60.99 -2.14
N LEU A 358 17.32 60.63 -2.32
CA LEU A 358 16.25 61.60 -2.56
C LEU A 358 16.01 62.49 -1.34
N ASP A 359 16.02 61.92 -0.14
CA ASP A 359 15.89 62.68 1.11
C ASP A 359 17.06 63.67 1.27
N ASN A 360 18.30 63.26 0.95
CA ASN A 360 19.46 64.15 0.94
C ASN A 360 19.34 65.27 -0.09
N LEU A 361 18.92 64.96 -1.32
CA LEU A 361 18.71 65.96 -2.36
C LEU A 361 17.60 66.96 -1.99
N ALA A 362 16.54 66.51 -1.32
CA ALA A 362 15.50 67.39 -0.81
C ALA A 362 16.06 68.37 0.24
N VAL A 363 16.90 67.89 1.17
CA VAL A 363 17.59 68.74 2.15
C VAL A 363 18.55 69.73 1.48
N GLU A 364 19.30 69.30 0.46
CA GLU A 364 20.15 70.18 -0.33
C GLU A 364 19.34 71.24 -1.06
N GLN A 365 18.21 70.86 -1.67
CA GLN A 365 17.29 71.78 -2.34
C GLN A 365 16.73 72.81 -1.36
N GLU A 366 16.28 72.39 -0.18
CA GLU A 366 15.84 73.30 0.89
C GLU A 366 16.96 74.26 1.32
N CYS A 367 18.20 73.78 1.45
CA CYS A 367 19.35 74.63 1.77
C CYS A 367 19.66 75.65 0.66
N ILE A 368 19.59 75.24 -0.62
CA ILE A 368 19.80 76.14 -1.76
C ILE A 368 18.69 77.19 -1.80
N GLN A 369 17.42 76.78 -1.68
CA GLN A 369 16.29 77.71 -1.62
C GLN A 369 16.44 78.71 -0.47
N ALA A 370 16.82 78.26 0.73
CA ALA A 370 17.08 79.15 1.86
C ALA A 370 18.20 80.15 1.56
N ARG A 371 19.29 79.71 0.90
CA ARG A 371 20.39 80.60 0.46
C ARG A 371 19.94 81.59 -0.61
N GLU A 372 19.12 81.18 -1.57
CA GLU A 372 18.58 82.05 -2.61
C GLU A 372 17.63 83.11 -2.04
N ILE A 373 16.74 82.71 -1.13
CA ILE A 373 15.87 83.63 -0.38
C ILE A 373 16.72 84.66 0.38
N GLU A 374 17.78 84.21 1.07
CA GLU A 374 18.66 85.12 1.82
C GLU A 374 19.44 86.06 0.90
N LYS A 375 19.97 85.58 -0.23
CA LYS A 375 20.60 86.43 -1.26
C LYS A 375 19.61 87.48 -1.79
N ALA A 376 18.38 87.07 -2.11
CA ALA A 376 17.33 87.99 -2.57
C ALA A 376 16.96 89.01 -1.49
N ARG A 377 16.96 88.62 -0.21
CA ARG A 377 16.78 89.53 0.94
C ARG A 377 17.88 90.59 0.98
N ILE A 378 19.15 90.17 0.89
CA ILE A 378 20.32 91.06 0.89
C ILE A 378 20.29 92.02 -0.31
N ALA A 379 20.02 91.51 -1.52
CA ALA A 379 19.94 92.31 -2.73
C ALA A 379 18.81 93.37 -2.64
N ASN A 380 17.63 92.99 -2.15
CA ASN A 380 16.53 93.93 -1.91
C ASN A 380 16.91 94.99 -0.86
N GLU A 381 17.61 94.61 0.20
CA GLU A 381 18.08 95.56 1.21
C GLU A 381 19.10 96.55 0.62
N CYS A 382 20.01 96.07 -0.21
CA CYS A 382 20.98 96.89 -0.93
C CYS A 382 20.30 97.86 -1.91
N HIS A 383 19.39 97.36 -2.75
CA HIS A 383 18.62 98.16 -3.68
C HIS A 383 17.78 99.24 -2.96
N ARG A 384 17.18 98.91 -1.82
CA ARG A 384 16.44 99.89 -0.99
C ARG A 384 17.35 101.00 -0.47
N ARG A 385 18.60 100.68 -0.10
CA ARG A 385 19.60 101.68 0.31
C ARG A 385 20.01 102.57 -0.87
N GLU A 386 20.22 102.00 -2.05
CA GLU A 386 20.54 102.77 -3.26
C GLU A 386 19.40 103.72 -3.65
N LEU A 387 18.15 103.27 -3.60
CA LEU A 387 16.98 104.13 -3.83
C LEU A 387 16.89 105.27 -2.82
N ALA A 388 17.23 105.04 -1.55
CA ALA A 388 17.28 106.09 -0.54
C ALA A 388 18.35 107.15 -0.88
N VAL A 389 19.55 106.71 -1.27
CA VAL A 389 20.64 107.62 -1.71
C VAL A 389 20.22 108.41 -2.96
N PHE A 390 19.54 107.77 -3.92
CA PHE A 390 19.07 108.45 -5.13
C PHE A 390 17.98 109.49 -4.81
N SER A 391 17.07 109.17 -3.88
CA SER A 391 16.04 110.11 -3.41
C SER A 391 16.67 111.33 -2.73
N GLU A 392 17.67 111.14 -1.86
CA GLU A 392 18.41 112.24 -1.22
C GLU A 392 19.12 113.13 -2.26
N ALA A 393 19.74 112.52 -3.28
CA ALA A 393 20.39 113.24 -4.37
C ALA A 393 19.38 114.03 -5.22
N GLN A 394 18.20 113.47 -5.49
CA GLN A 394 17.14 114.14 -6.23
C GLN A 394 16.59 115.36 -5.46
N GLU A 395 16.38 115.22 -4.15
CA GLU A 395 15.98 116.34 -3.29
C GLU A 395 17.03 117.46 -3.32
N ALA A 396 18.33 117.14 -3.20
CA ALA A 396 19.42 118.11 -3.28
C ALA A 396 19.46 118.85 -4.64
N ALA A 397 19.33 118.13 -5.76
CA ALA A 397 19.30 118.72 -7.09
C ALA A 397 18.06 119.61 -7.31
N SER A 398 16.91 119.23 -6.74
CA SER A 398 15.69 120.04 -6.81
C SER A 398 15.83 121.35 -6.03
N ALA A 399 16.52 121.33 -4.88
CA ALA A 399 16.84 122.54 -4.10
C ALA A 399 17.79 123.47 -4.85
N GLU A 400 18.79 122.92 -5.55
CA GLU A 400 19.73 123.69 -6.38
C GLU A 400 19.03 124.34 -7.59
N ASN A 401 18.13 123.61 -8.27
CA ASN A 401 17.33 124.18 -9.35
C ASN A 401 16.39 125.30 -8.86
N ALA A 402 15.81 125.18 -7.66
CA ALA A 402 15.01 126.25 -7.07
C ALA A 402 15.83 127.52 -6.82
N ALA A 403 17.09 127.38 -6.36
CA ALA A 403 18.01 128.50 -6.16
C ALA A 403 18.40 129.18 -7.49
N ASN A 404 18.66 128.39 -8.54
CA ASN A 404 18.99 128.90 -9.88
C ASN A 404 17.83 129.67 -10.52
N LEU A 405 16.58 129.21 -10.33
CA LEU A 405 15.39 129.90 -10.84
C LEU A 405 15.22 131.29 -10.21
N LEU A 406 15.57 131.41 -8.93
CA LEU A 406 15.51 132.66 -8.17
C LEU A 406 16.55 133.67 -8.70
N ALA A 407 17.77 133.22 -8.97
CA ALA A 407 18.82 134.06 -9.56
C ALA A 407 18.47 134.56 -10.97
N LEU A 408 17.77 133.76 -11.76
CA LEU A 408 17.36 134.11 -13.13
C LEU A 408 16.28 135.21 -13.13
N LYS A 409 15.33 135.16 -12.17
CA LYS A 409 14.36 136.25 -11.94
C LYS A 409 15.04 137.59 -11.64
N THR A 410 16.04 137.60 -10.77
CA THR A 410 16.77 138.82 -10.42
C THR A 410 17.54 139.41 -11.60
N LEU A 411 18.02 138.56 -12.51
CA LEU A 411 18.74 139.00 -13.72
C LEU A 411 17.78 139.61 -14.76
N GLN A 412 16.55 139.13 -14.80
CA GLN A 412 15.50 139.60 -15.70
C GLN A 412 15.02 141.01 -15.32
N GLU A 413 14.82 141.28 -14.03
CA GLU A 413 14.47 142.62 -13.52
C GLU A 413 15.56 143.67 -13.85
N ASN A 414 16.84 143.27 -13.75
CA ASN A 414 17.97 144.15 -14.10
C ASN A 414 18.03 144.49 -15.60
N PHE A 415 17.61 143.57 -16.47
CA PHE A 415 17.58 143.78 -17.92
C PHE A 415 16.48 144.78 -18.32
N GLU A 416 15.30 144.70 -17.70
CA GLU A 416 14.20 145.62 -17.95
C GLU A 416 14.53 147.07 -17.55
N ASP A 417 15.24 147.27 -16.44
CA ASP A 417 15.66 148.60 -15.99
C ASP A 417 16.73 149.24 -16.91
N LEU A 418 17.62 148.42 -17.49
CA LEU A 418 18.60 148.87 -18.48
C LEU A 418 17.94 149.30 -19.80
N SER A 419 16.91 148.57 -20.24
CA SER A 419 16.20 148.86 -21.48
C SER A 419 15.41 150.17 -21.38
N ARG A 420 14.92 150.54 -20.19
CA ARG A 420 14.21 151.80 -19.94
C ARG A 420 15.14 153.03 -20.13
N LYS A 421 16.37 152.96 -19.60
CA LYS A 421 17.39 154.02 -19.74
C LYS A 421 17.86 154.22 -21.18
N HIS A 422 17.89 153.16 -21.99
CA HIS A 422 18.25 153.24 -23.41
C HIS A 422 17.24 154.07 -24.22
N ASN A 423 15.95 153.88 -23.95
CA ASN A 423 14.88 154.58 -24.66
C ASN A 423 14.81 156.08 -24.33
N GLU A 424 15.15 156.49 -23.10
CA GLU A 424 15.23 157.91 -22.72
C GLU A 424 16.37 158.66 -23.45
N LEU A 425 17.50 158.00 -23.69
CA LEU A 425 18.63 158.58 -24.42
C LEU A 425 18.32 158.77 -25.92
N CYS A 426 17.58 157.85 -26.53
CA CYS A 426 17.12 158.00 -27.92
C CYS A 426 16.14 159.17 -28.10
N ALA A 427 15.31 159.49 -27.09
CA ALA A 427 14.39 160.62 -27.13
C ALA A 427 15.08 161.99 -27.01
N GLN A 428 16.25 162.07 -26.36
CA GLN A 428 17.06 163.30 -26.28
C GLN A 428 17.81 163.58 -27.59
N GLN A 429 18.26 162.53 -28.28
CA GLN A 429 18.98 162.65 -29.56
C GLN A 429 18.10 163.25 -30.67
N SER A 430 16.80 162.90 -30.71
CA SER A 430 15.86 163.40 -31.72
C SER A 430 15.43 164.86 -31.49
N ARG A 431 15.60 165.42 -30.28
CA ARG A 431 15.30 166.85 -30.02
C ARG A 431 16.41 167.79 -30.49
N LEU A 432 17.68 167.37 -30.37
CA LEU A 432 18.84 168.17 -30.80
C LEU A 432 19.01 168.25 -32.33
N PHE A 433 18.42 167.32 -33.08
CA PHE A 433 18.56 167.26 -34.54
C PHE A 433 17.59 168.18 -35.31
N ASN A 434 16.56 168.75 -34.66
CA ASN A 434 15.54 169.58 -35.31
C ASN A 434 15.74 171.11 -35.14
N GLU A 435 16.71 171.58 -34.34
CA GLU A 435 16.90 173.02 -34.07
C GLU A 435 17.89 173.75 -35.01
N LEU A 436 18.51 173.09 -36.01
CA LEU A 436 19.53 173.72 -36.88
C LEU A 436 19.38 173.44 -38.39
N ARG A 437 18.35 174.04 -39.01
CA ARG A 437 18.31 174.36 -40.45
C ARG A 437 17.64 175.74 -40.63
N LEU A 438 18.38 176.76 -41.04
CA LEU A 438 17.82 178.02 -41.58
C LEU A 438 18.65 178.51 -42.77
N GLU A 439 17.95 178.97 -43.81
CA GLU A 439 18.51 179.67 -44.97
C GLU A 439 19.11 181.02 -44.57
N GLY A 440 20.32 181.33 -45.07
CA GLY A 440 20.92 182.67 -45.00
C GLY A 440 22.45 182.76 -44.90
N GLY A 441 23.18 182.30 -45.93
CA GLY A 441 24.54 182.79 -46.24
C GLY A 441 25.76 182.13 -45.54
N PRO A 442 26.97 182.20 -46.13
CA PRO A 442 28.05 181.24 -45.88
C PRO A 442 29.11 181.75 -44.90
N MET A 443 29.80 180.85 -44.17
CA MET A 443 31.03 181.19 -43.46
C MET A 443 31.95 180.00 -43.14
N ALA A 444 33.19 180.35 -42.79
CA ALA A 444 34.44 179.71 -43.18
C ALA A 444 35.09 178.75 -42.16
N LEU A 445 36.20 178.16 -42.60
CA LEU A 445 36.91 176.94 -42.17
C LEU A 445 37.67 176.98 -40.82
N ARG A 446 36.98 177.17 -39.69
CA ARG A 446 37.51 176.91 -38.34
C ARG A 446 36.35 176.43 -37.48
N ASP A 447 36.31 175.13 -37.12
CA ASP A 447 35.58 174.52 -35.97
C ASP A 447 35.29 172.99 -36.11
N VAL A 448 36.20 172.21 -36.73
CA VAL A 448 36.04 170.74 -36.96
C VAL A 448 36.75 169.88 -35.89
N LEU A 449 36.78 170.27 -34.60
CA LEU A 449 37.59 169.54 -33.60
C LEU A 449 36.95 169.05 -32.27
N PRO A 450 35.64 169.24 -31.96
CA PRO A 450 35.07 168.62 -30.74
C PRO A 450 34.21 167.34 -30.90
N LEU A 451 33.80 166.90 -32.10
CA LEU A 451 32.82 165.79 -32.24
C LEU A 451 33.40 164.36 -32.18
N ALA A 452 34.72 164.19 -32.15
CA ALA A 452 35.37 162.87 -32.15
C ALA A 452 35.58 162.24 -30.74
N ARG A 453 35.21 162.91 -29.64
CA ARG A 453 35.49 162.42 -28.26
C ARG A 453 34.33 161.69 -27.56
N ALA A 454 33.10 161.71 -28.10
CA ALA A 454 31.92 161.15 -27.42
C ALA A 454 31.71 159.62 -27.59
N TRP A 455 32.41 158.94 -28.51
CA TRP A 455 32.17 157.51 -28.83
C TRP A 455 33.02 156.50 -28.04
N ARG A 456 33.98 156.95 -27.22
CA ARG A 456 34.90 156.05 -26.47
C ARG A 456 34.26 155.14 -25.40
N PRO A 457 33.21 155.53 -24.65
CA PRO A 457 32.67 154.68 -23.58
C PRO A 457 31.91 153.43 -24.08
N ILE A 458 31.23 153.52 -25.22
CA ILE A 458 30.34 152.47 -25.75
C ILE A 458 31.13 151.25 -26.26
N ILE A 459 32.28 151.47 -26.89
CA ILE A 459 33.15 150.38 -27.38
C ILE A 459 33.75 149.56 -26.21
N ARG A 460 33.95 150.18 -25.03
CA ARG A 460 34.47 149.47 -23.83
C ARG A 460 33.47 148.53 -23.17
N ILE A 461 32.16 148.75 -23.33
CA ILE A 461 31.09 147.92 -22.75
C ILE A 461 30.88 146.66 -23.59
N ILE A 462 30.89 146.77 -24.92
CA ILE A 462 30.81 145.61 -25.84
C ILE A 462 32.00 144.64 -25.62
N GLY A 463 33.18 145.16 -25.28
CA GLY A 463 34.36 144.35 -24.95
C GLY A 463 34.29 143.58 -23.62
N ARG A 464 33.39 143.95 -22.69
CA ARG A 464 33.19 143.24 -21.41
C ARG A 464 32.18 142.10 -21.54
N VAL A 465 31.11 142.29 -22.30
CA VAL A 465 30.07 141.27 -22.57
C VAL A 465 30.64 140.09 -23.36
N LYS A 466 31.52 140.34 -24.34
CA LYS A 466 32.17 139.27 -25.13
C LYS A 466 33.10 138.37 -24.30
N ARG A 467 33.63 138.86 -23.17
CA ARG A 467 34.48 138.09 -22.24
C ARG A 467 33.69 137.26 -21.24
N PHE A 468 32.47 137.69 -20.89
CA PHE A 468 31.56 136.95 -20.02
C PHE A 468 30.97 135.72 -20.74
N CYS A 469 30.47 135.88 -21.96
CA CYS A 469 29.88 134.76 -22.72
C CYS A 469 30.90 133.67 -23.13
N ARG A 470 32.21 133.96 -23.21
CA ARG A 470 33.23 132.93 -23.50
C ARG A 470 33.60 132.05 -22.29
N ARG A 471 33.29 132.46 -21.05
CA ARG A 471 33.57 131.65 -19.85
C ARG A 471 32.47 130.66 -19.49
N SER A 472 31.25 130.85 -19.99
CA SER A 472 30.08 130.03 -19.60
C SER A 472 29.78 128.83 -20.50
N ILE A 473 30.47 128.63 -21.63
CA ILE A 473 30.14 127.57 -22.62
C ILE A 473 31.31 126.56 -22.82
N GLY A 474 32.36 126.59 -21.99
CA GLY A 474 33.61 125.86 -22.26
C GLY A 474 34.10 124.83 -21.24
N GLY A 475 33.31 124.42 -20.24
CA GLY A 475 33.82 123.58 -19.14
C GLY A 475 32.93 122.39 -18.80
N GLN A 476 33.53 121.19 -18.88
CA GLN A 476 33.15 119.93 -18.23
C GLN A 476 32.19 118.99 -18.99
N ALA A 477 32.74 118.39 -20.04
CA ALA A 477 32.68 116.94 -20.20
C ALA A 477 34.08 116.38 -19.90
N THR A 478 34.23 115.67 -18.78
CA THR A 478 35.20 114.57 -18.57
C THR A 478 35.02 113.99 -17.16
N ASP A 479 34.98 112.66 -17.11
CA ASP A 479 35.60 111.75 -16.13
C ASP A 479 34.72 110.86 -15.22
N CYS A 480 35.26 109.65 -15.00
CA CYS A 480 34.76 108.47 -14.26
C CYS A 480 33.66 107.63 -14.94
N GLY A 481 33.89 106.41 -15.45
CA GLY A 481 35.02 105.50 -15.27
C GLY A 481 34.97 104.72 -13.95
N LYS A 482 34.59 103.42 -14.05
CA LYS A 482 34.84 102.25 -13.17
C LYS A 482 33.67 101.67 -12.36
N LEU A 483 33.81 100.34 -12.13
CA LEU A 483 33.11 99.38 -11.25
C LEU A 483 31.95 98.65 -11.97
N HIS A 484 32.02 97.39 -12.40
CA HIS A 484 32.61 96.13 -11.89
C HIS A 484 32.08 95.68 -10.52
N GLY A 485 31.37 94.54 -10.52
CA GLY A 485 30.93 93.73 -9.36
C GLY A 485 29.50 94.06 -8.92
N GLN A 486 28.56 93.12 -8.79
CA GLN A 486 28.60 91.65 -8.74
C GLN A 486 27.38 91.05 -9.43
#